data_AF-N1UZ85-F1
#
_entry.id   AF-N1UZ85-F1
#
_cell.length_a   1.000
_cell.length_b   1.000
_cell.length_c   1.000
_cell.angle_alpha   90.00
_cell.angle_beta   90.00
_cell.angle_gamma   90.00
#
_symmetry.space_group_name_H-M   'P 1'
#
loop_
_entity.id
_entity.type
_entity.pdbx_description
1 polymer ?
#
loop_
_entity_poly.entity_id
_entity_poly.type
_entity_poly.pdbx_seq_one_letter_code
_entity_poly.pdbx_strand_id
1 'polypeptide(L)' 'MTVELKPAPLLSKTYRATTAGIFALAFLSAFEAIAVATVMPVVARDLDGLALYAIAFSTPLAVLVVATAMAGGWIDARGP' A
#
# COMPACT_ATOMS: atom_id res chain seq x y z
N MET A 1 35.41 18.22 -14.90
CA MET A 1 35.63 17.15 -13.91
C MET A 1 34.31 16.91 -13.18
N THR A 2 33.47 16.03 -13.72
CA THR A 2 32.18 15.69 -13.11
C THR A 2 32.42 14.75 -11.95
N VAL A 3 32.23 15.24 -10.72
CA VAL A 3 32.30 14.39 -9.53
C VAL A 3 31.07 13.47 -9.57
N GLU A 4 31.29 12.19 -9.86
CA GLU A 4 30.26 11.17 -9.75
C GLU A 4 30.01 10.90 -8.26
N LEU A 5 28.98 11.55 -7.71
CA LEU A 5 28.54 11.31 -6.34
C LEU A 5 27.82 9.97 -6.31
N LYS A 6 28.44 8.96 -5.70
CA LYS A 6 27.77 7.69 -5.40
C LYS A 6 26.69 7.95 -4.35
N PRO A 7 25.39 7.77 -4.66
CA PRO A 7 24.32 7.99 -3.69
C PRO A 7 24.53 7.05 -2.49
N ALA A 8 24.26 7.56 -1.28
CA ALA A 8 24.38 6.76 -0.08
C ALA A 8 23.43 5.54 -0.16
N PRO A 9 23.85 4.35 0.28
CA PRO A 9 22.99 3.17 0.27
C PRO A 9 21.69 3.40 1.04
N LEU A 10 20.59 2.78 0.59
CA LEU A 10 19.26 2.89 1.25
C LEU A 10 19.28 2.44 2.71
N LEU A 11 20.16 1.49 3.06
CA LEU A 11 20.34 0.99 4.44
C LEU A 11 21.40 1.76 5.25
N SER A 12 21.90 2.88 4.74
CA SER A 12 22.79 3.76 5.48
C SER A 12 22.13 4.30 6.75
N LYS A 13 22.94 4.81 7.70
CA LYS A 13 22.44 5.36 8.98
C LYS A 13 21.37 6.44 8.79
N THR A 14 21.48 7.21 7.71
CA THR A 14 20.58 8.30 7.36
C THR A 14 19.20 7.83 6.88
N TYR A 15 19.12 6.74 6.11
CA TYR A 15 17.87 6.31 5.45
C TYR A 15 17.23 5.06 6.06
N ARG A 16 17.94 4.29 6.90
CA ARG A 16 17.45 3.01 7.44
C ARG A 16 16.08 3.10 8.11
N ALA A 17 15.79 4.19 8.83
CA ALA A 17 14.53 4.36 9.54
C ALA A 17 13.38 4.59 8.57
N THR A 18 13.58 5.45 7.58
CA THR A 18 12.61 5.71 6.50
C THR A 18 12.38 4.46 5.66
N THR A 19 13.43 3.74 5.27
CA THR A 19 13.32 2.49 4.52
C THR A 19 12.57 1.42 5.31
N ALA A 20 12.89 1.25 6.59
CA ALA A 20 12.17 0.31 7.46
C ALA A 20 10.70 0.72 7.66
N GLY A 21 10.42 2.02 7.78
CA GLY A 21 9.06 2.55 7.89
C GLY A 21 8.22 2.29 6.63
N ILE A 22 8.76 2.61 5.46
CA ILE A 22 8.10 2.33 4.17
C ILE A 22 7.85 0.83 4.01
N PHE A 23 8.85 0.00 4.31
CA PHE A 23 8.72 -1.45 4.24
C PHE A 23 7.65 -1.97 5.22
N ALA A 24 7.67 -1.52 6.47
CA ALA A 24 6.72 -1.94 7.49
C ALA A 24 5.28 -1.54 7.13
N LEU A 25 5.07 -0.33 6.61
CA LEU A 25 3.76 0.12 6.13
C LEU A 25 3.26 -0.75 4.97
N ALA A 26 4.10 -0.99 3.95
CA ALA A 26 3.74 -1.84 2.83
C ALA A 26 3.45 -3.29 3.27
N PHE A 27 4.27 -3.83 4.18
CA PHE A 27 4.09 -5.16 4.75
C PHE A 27 2.78 -5.27 5.53
N LEU A 28 2.50 -4.32 6.42
CA LEU A 28 1.28 -4.30 7.22
C LEU A 28 0.04 -4.19 6.34
N SER A 29 0.04 -3.33 5.32
CA SER A 29 -1.09 -3.23 4.39
C SER A 29 -1.32 -4.51 3.59
N ALA A 30 -0.25 -5.17 3.14
CA ALA A 30 -0.37 -6.47 2.46
C ALA A 30 -0.88 -7.57 3.40
N PHE A 31 -0.35 -7.62 4.62
CA PHE A 31 -0.79 -8.55 5.65
C PHE A 31 -2.26 -8.35 6.00
N GLU A 32 -2.69 -7.11 6.20
CA GLU A 32 -4.08 -6.74 6.46
C GLU A 32 -4.99 -7.23 5.33
N ALA A 33 -4.64 -6.97 4.07
CA ALA A 33 -5.45 -7.39 2.92
C ALA A 33 -5.67 -8.91 2.88
N ILE A 34 -4.62 -9.70 3.15
CA ILE A 34 -4.71 -11.17 3.21
C ILE A 34 -5.55 -11.63 4.41
N ALA A 35 -5.32 -11.02 5.58
CA ALA A 35 -6.06 -11.33 6.79
C ALA A 35 -7.56 -11.05 6.63
N VAL A 36 -7.91 -9.88 6.09
CA VAL A 36 -9.27 -9.49 5.78
C VAL A 36 -9.91 -10.44 4.78
N ALA A 37 -9.22 -10.76 3.68
CA ALA A 37 -9.74 -11.70 2.68
C ALA A 37 -10.04 -13.09 3.26
N THR A 38 -9.31 -13.51 4.30
CA THR A 38 -9.51 -14.79 4.97
C THR A 38 -10.72 -14.78 5.90
N VAL A 39 -10.93 -13.67 6.63
CA VAL A 39 -12.00 -13.56 7.65
C VAL A 39 -13.32 -13.07 7.05
N MET A 40 -13.28 -12.27 5.98
CA MET A 40 -14.46 -11.64 5.36
C MET A 40 -15.58 -12.62 4.99
N PRO A 41 -15.32 -13.84 4.47
CA PRO A 41 -16.39 -14.79 4.15
C PRO A 41 -17.22 -15.22 5.37
N VAL A 42 -16.60 -15.32 6.55
CA VAL A 42 -17.30 -15.65 7.80
C VAL A 42 -18.18 -14.47 8.21
N VAL A 43 -17.60 -13.27 8.24
CA VAL A 43 -18.32 -12.03 8.57
C VAL A 43 -19.50 -11.78 7.64
N ALA A 44 -19.34 -12.02 6.33
CA ALA A 44 -20.40 -11.85 5.35
C ALA A 44 -21.56 -12.83 5.55
N ARG A 45 -21.30 -14.04 6.04
CA ARG A 45 -22.36 -15.01 6.38
C ARG A 45 -23.06 -14.62 7.68
N ASP A 46 -22.29 -14.21 8.69
CA ASP A 46 -22.83 -13.80 9.99
C ASP A 46 -23.73 -12.56 9.90
N LEU A 47 -23.47 -11.68 8.91
CA LEU A 47 -24.26 -10.49 8.63
C LEU A 47 -25.33 -10.66 7.54
N ASP A 48 -25.52 -11.88 7.02
CA ASP A 48 -26.37 -12.19 5.85
C ASP A 48 -26.10 -11.26 4.64
N GLY A 49 -24.84 -10.84 4.50
CA GLY A 49 -24.36 -9.81 3.56
C GLY A 49 -23.78 -10.35 2.26
N LEU A 50 -24.02 -11.62 1.92
CA LEU A 50 -23.44 -12.28 0.73
C LEU A 50 -23.71 -11.53 -0.58
N ALA A 51 -24.85 -10.85 -0.70
CA ALA A 51 -25.19 -10.04 -1.86
C ALA A 51 -24.22 -8.85 -2.08
N LEU A 52 -23.62 -8.32 -1.01
CA LEU A 52 -22.68 -7.20 -1.07
C LEU A 52 -21.21 -7.65 -1.11
N TYR A 53 -20.93 -8.95 -0.92
CA TYR A 53 -19.57 -9.48 -0.83
C TYR A 53 -18.72 -9.14 -2.06
N ALA A 54 -19.29 -9.26 -3.27
CA ALA A 54 -18.59 -8.95 -4.51
C ALA A 54 -18.18 -7.47 -4.59
N ILE A 55 -19.05 -6.56 -4.14
CA ILE A 55 -18.75 -5.12 -4.11
C ILE A 55 -17.70 -4.82 -3.03
N ALA A 56 -17.88 -5.37 -1.84
CA ALA A 56 -16.94 -5.18 -0.73
C ALA A 56 -15.52 -5.69 -1.07
N PHE A 57 -15.41 -6.79 -1.80
CA PHE A 57 -14.13 -7.36 -2.20
C PHE A 57 -13.46 -6.63 -3.38
N SER A 58 -14.25 -6.11 -4.32
CA SER A 58 -13.74 -5.40 -5.50
C SER A 58 -13.42 -3.92 -5.25
N THR A 59 -14.08 -3.28 -4.28
CA THR A 59 -13.90 -1.86 -3.96
C THR A 59 -12.45 -1.50 -3.63
N PRO A 60 -11.71 -2.25 -2.78
CA PRO A 60 -10.30 -1.95 -2.49
C PRO A 60 -9.42 -1.92 -3.74
N LEU A 61 -9.65 -2.83 -4.70
CA LEU A 61 -8.91 -2.86 -5.96
C LEU A 61 -9.25 -1.66 -6.84
N ALA A 62 -10.53 -1.30 -6.94
CA ALA A 62 -10.97 -0.13 -7.68
C ALA A 62 -10.39 1.17 -7.10
N VAL A 63 -10.46 1.32 -5.77
CA VAL A 63 -9.87 2.46 -5.05
C VAL A 63 -8.37 2.51 -5.24
N LEU A 64 -7.66 1.37 -5.22
CA LEU A 64 -6.22 1.31 -5.45
C LEU A 64 -5.82 1.88 -6.82
N VAL A 65 -6.56 1.58 -7.88
CA VAL A 65 -6.29 2.13 -9.22
C VAL A 65 -6.44 3.64 -9.24
N VAL A 66 -7.51 4.17 -8.64
CA VAL A 66 -7.73 5.61 -8.56
C VAL A 66 -6.66 6.29 -7.69
N ALA A 67 -6.35 5.69 -6.54
CA ALA A 67 -5.35 6.20 -5.62
C ALA A 67 -3.95 6.25 -6.25
N THR A 68 -3.55 5.20 -6.97
CA THR A 68 -2.24 5.18 -7.65
C THR A 68 -2.17 6.21 -8.78
N ALA A 69 -3.23 6.37 -9.57
CA ALA A 69 -3.29 7.41 -10.61
C ALA A 69 -3.19 8.83 -10.02
N MET A 70 -3.91 9.10 -8.93
CA MET A 70 -3.87 10.40 -8.26
C MET A 70 -2.53 10.65 -7.55
N ALA A 71 -1.98 9.63 -6.89
CA ALA A 71 -0.71 9.74 -6.17
C ALA A 71 0.45 10.04 -7.12
N GLY A 72 0.49 9.41 -8.31
CA GLY A 72 1.53 9.68 -9.31
C GLY A 72 1.59 11.15 -9.69
N GLY A 73 0.47 11.72 -10.14
CA GLY A 73 0.41 13.14 -10.50
C GLY A 73 0.71 14.08 -9.32
N TRP A 74 0.35 13.70 -8.09
CA TRP A 74 0.67 14.47 -6.91
C TRP A 74 2.17 14.47 -6.58
N ILE A 75 2.79 13.29 -6.57
CA ILE A 75 4.21 13.12 -6.28
C ILE A 75 5.06 13.84 -7.34
N ASP A 76 4.65 13.76 -8.61
CA ASP A 76 5.34 14.44 -9.71
C ASP A 76 5.26 15.98 -9.59
N ALA A 77 4.14 16.50 -9.08
CA ALA A 77 3.92 17.94 -8.98
C ALA A 77 4.50 18.58 -7.70
N ARG A 78 4.51 17.85 -6.58
CA ARG A 78 4.83 18.41 -5.24
C ARG A 78 6.02 17.74 -4.55
N GLY A 79 6.58 16.69 -5.16
CA GLY A 79 7.54 15.82 -4.50
C GLY A 79 6.87 14.80 -3.56
N PRO A 80 7.64 13.83 -3.03
CA PRO A 80 7.18 12.87 -2.02
C PRO A 80 6.85 13.50 -0.67
#